data_AF-A0ABD5N7J0-F1
#
_entry.id   AF-A0ABD5N7J0-F1
#
_cell.length_a   1.000
_cell.length_b   1.000
_cell.length_c   1.000
_cell.angle_alpha   90.00
_cell.angle_beta   90.00
_cell.angle_gamma   90.00
#
_symmetry.space_group_name_H-M   'P 1'
#
loop_
_entity.id
_entity.type
_entity.pdbx_description
1 polymer ?
#
loop_
_entity_poly.entity_id
_entity_poly.type
_entity_poly.pdbx_seq_one_letter_code
_entity_poly.pdbx_strand_id
1 'polypeptide(L)'
;MKEIPSTDKGLMGIGTLIIFIAIILVAAVAATVLITTGGSLQQKALITGSQAQEGVSAAVEIITVTASDPTVTSHNVNKWEILSRLAPGSTAVNFNTTVITVDTRSASYSLIYNGSVLDGVLASSTADFVATYAKQGPNQENGYLNRGDVVKIKFNTGQISENQPIRINIIPRVGVITQIQLVTPGTLVDPRVLLWPTSSVV
;
A
#
# COMPACT_ATOMS: atom_id res chain seq x y z
N MET A 1 88.02 36.65 7.52
CA MET A 1 86.54 36.75 7.58
C MET A 1 85.99 35.36 7.35
N LYS A 2 85.30 34.78 8.34
CA LYS A 2 84.74 33.42 8.25
C LYS A 2 83.31 33.54 7.77
N GLU A 3 83.03 33.07 6.55
CA GLU A 3 81.67 33.06 6.02
C GLU A 3 80.80 32.09 6.83
N ILE A 4 79.64 32.59 7.26
CA ILE A 4 78.63 31.82 7.98
C ILE A 4 77.84 31.05 6.90
N PRO A 5 77.72 29.71 6.98
CA PRO A 5 77.06 28.94 5.93
C PRO A 5 75.58 29.31 5.83
N SER A 6 75.08 29.47 4.61
CA SER A 6 73.72 29.93 4.28
C SER A 6 72.63 29.04 4.91
N THR A 7 71.96 29.55 5.95
CA THR A 7 70.83 28.94 6.67
C THR A 7 69.58 28.73 5.79
N ASP A 8 69.53 29.31 4.59
CA ASP A 8 68.36 29.31 3.71
C ASP A 8 67.88 27.92 3.27
N LYS A 9 68.78 26.94 3.14
CA LYS A 9 68.39 25.58 2.72
C LYS A 9 67.59 24.84 3.81
N GLY A 10 67.93 25.04 5.08
CA GLY A 10 67.17 24.49 6.22
C GLY A 10 65.81 25.18 6.39
N LEU A 11 65.77 26.50 6.16
CA LEU A 11 64.53 27.28 6.18
C LEU A 11 63.55 26.86 5.06
N MET A 12 64.06 26.59 3.85
CA MET A 12 63.26 26.12 2.72
C MET A 12 62.67 24.71 2.94
N GLY A 13 63.41 23.83 3.64
CA GLY A 13 62.92 22.50 4.03
C GLY A 13 61.75 22.56 5.02
N ILE A 14 61.80 23.49 5.97
CA ILE A 14 60.70 23.70 6.94
C ILE A 14 59.44 24.19 6.22
N GLY A 15 59.57 25.11 5.26
CA GLY A 15 58.45 25.57 4.45
C GLY A 15 57.75 24.44 3.69
N THR A 16 58.54 23.49 3.17
CA THR A 16 58.02 22.32 2.44
C THR A 16 57.28 21.35 3.36
N LEU A 17 57.79 21.11 4.58
CA LEU A 17 57.12 20.28 5.60
C LEU A 17 55.78 20.88 6.06
N ILE A 18 55.70 22.21 6.20
CA ILE A 18 54.47 22.90 6.57
C ILE A 18 53.39 22.68 5.50
N ILE A 19 53.74 22.84 4.22
CA ILE A 19 52.81 22.63 3.10
C ILE A 19 52.38 21.16 3.03
N PHE A 20 53.30 20.23 3.26
CA PHE A 20 53.00 18.81 3.25
C PHE A 20 51.94 18.44 4.30
N ILE A 21 52.10 18.94 5.53
CA ILE A 21 51.11 18.72 6.60
C ILE A 21 49.78 19.39 6.25
N ALA A 22 49.80 20.60 5.70
CA ALA A 22 48.59 21.31 5.30
C ALA A 22 47.77 20.51 4.26
N ILE A 23 48.42 19.94 3.24
CA ILE A 23 47.76 19.12 2.22
C ILE A 23 47.13 17.87 2.83
N ILE A 24 47.82 17.20 3.75
CA ILE A 24 47.29 16.01 4.43
C ILE A 24 46.02 16.36 5.22
N LEU A 25 46.01 17.48 5.93
CA LEU A 25 44.84 17.91 6.69
C LEU A 25 43.65 18.22 5.79
N VAL A 26 43.88 18.92 4.67
CA VAL A 26 42.82 19.20 3.68
C VAL A 26 42.29 17.91 3.06
N ALA A 27 43.17 16.98 2.71
CA ALA A 27 42.79 15.68 2.16
C ALA A 27 41.94 14.85 3.16
N ALA A 28 42.27 14.88 4.45
CA ALA A 28 41.52 14.17 5.48
C ALA A 28 40.09 14.72 5.65
N VAL A 29 39.92 16.05 5.64
CA VAL A 29 38.59 16.69 5.70
C VAL A 29 37.80 16.36 4.44
N ALA A 30 38.42 16.47 3.25
CA ALA A 30 37.77 16.14 2.00
C ALA A 30 37.30 14.66 1.95
N ALA A 31 38.14 13.73 2.39
CA ALA A 31 37.79 12.31 2.48
C ALA A 31 36.60 12.07 3.43
N THR A 32 36.57 12.77 4.57
CA THR A 32 35.46 12.67 5.54
C THR A 32 34.14 13.13 4.92
N VAL A 33 34.13 14.24 4.19
CA VAL A 33 32.95 14.75 3.50
C VAL A 33 32.49 13.79 2.40
N LEU A 34 33.43 13.24 1.62
CA LEU A 34 33.14 12.24 0.58
C LEU A 34 32.49 10.98 1.16
N ILE A 35 33.06 10.42 2.23
CA ILE A 35 32.52 9.23 2.90
C ILE A 35 31.12 9.51 3.47
N THR A 36 30.96 10.63 4.17
CA THR A 36 29.67 11.00 4.80
C THR A 36 28.58 11.20 3.75
N THR A 37 28.92 11.87 2.65
CA THR A 37 27.97 12.15 1.56
C THR A 37 27.63 10.87 0.80
N GLY A 38 28.64 10.05 0.48
CA GLY A 38 28.44 8.74 -0.14
C GLY A 38 27.57 7.81 0.71
N GLY A 39 27.81 7.75 2.02
CA GLY A 39 27.00 6.96 2.95
C GLY A 39 25.56 7.46 3.05
N SER A 40 25.34 8.77 3.14
CA SER A 40 24.00 9.37 3.15
C SER A 40 23.24 9.07 1.85
N LEU A 41 23.89 9.18 0.71
CA LEU A 41 23.32 8.86 -0.60
C LEU A 41 22.97 7.37 -0.71
N GLN A 42 23.83 6.47 -0.23
CA GLN A 42 23.55 5.02 -0.21
C GLN A 42 22.35 4.68 0.67
N GLN A 43 22.27 5.24 1.89
CA GLN A 43 21.13 5.03 2.77
C GLN A 43 19.82 5.53 2.14
N LYS A 44 19.85 6.73 1.53
CA LYS A 44 18.69 7.27 0.81
C LYS A 44 18.30 6.39 -0.37
N ALA A 45 19.27 5.94 -1.17
CA ALA A 45 19.03 5.07 -2.31
C ALA A 45 18.40 3.73 -1.88
N LEU A 46 18.85 3.15 -0.76
CA LEU A 46 18.28 1.92 -0.20
C LEU A 46 16.82 2.13 0.24
N ILE A 47 16.54 3.22 0.99
CA ILE A 47 15.19 3.53 1.46
C ILE A 47 14.25 3.77 0.28
N THR A 48 14.66 4.58 -0.70
CA THR A 48 13.86 4.86 -1.89
C THR A 48 13.66 3.59 -2.73
N GLY A 49 14.68 2.73 -2.85
CA GLY A 49 14.56 1.44 -3.51
C GLY A 49 13.54 0.52 -2.83
N SER A 50 13.60 0.42 -1.50
CA SER A 50 12.64 -0.37 -0.72
C SER A 50 11.21 0.17 -0.85
N GLN A 51 11.03 1.50 -0.73
CA GLN A 51 9.72 2.13 -0.89
C GLN A 51 9.14 1.95 -2.29
N ALA A 52 9.97 2.07 -3.33
CA ALA A 52 9.56 1.82 -4.70
C ALA A 52 9.16 0.35 -4.91
N GLN A 53 9.93 -0.59 -4.34
CA GLN A 53 9.60 -2.01 -4.39
C GLN A 53 8.28 -2.31 -3.69
N GLU A 54 8.05 -1.79 -2.48
CA GLU A 54 6.79 -1.96 -1.76
C GLU A 54 5.61 -1.36 -2.53
N GLY A 55 5.80 -0.19 -3.14
CA GLY A 55 4.78 0.50 -3.94
C GLY A 55 4.27 -0.28 -5.15
N VAL A 56 5.09 -1.17 -5.72
CA VAL A 56 4.67 -2.04 -6.84
C VAL A 56 4.37 -3.46 -6.41
N SER A 57 4.82 -3.87 -5.22
CA SER A 57 4.68 -5.25 -4.75
C SER A 57 3.37 -5.47 -4.02
N ALA A 58 2.85 -4.52 -3.25
CA ALA A 58 1.59 -4.72 -2.52
C ALA A 58 0.38 -4.61 -3.46
N ALA A 59 -0.34 -5.71 -3.72
CA ALA A 59 -1.57 -5.69 -4.50
C ALA A 59 -2.60 -6.65 -3.89
N VAL A 60 -3.86 -6.24 -3.89
CA VAL A 60 -4.99 -7.05 -3.43
C VAL A 60 -5.68 -7.63 -4.67
N GLU A 61 -6.01 -8.91 -4.65
CA GLU A 61 -6.77 -9.54 -5.72
C GLU A 61 -8.21 -9.75 -5.26
N ILE A 62 -9.16 -9.28 -6.08
CA ILE A 62 -10.59 -9.49 -5.86
C ILE A 62 -11.00 -10.79 -6.56
N ILE A 63 -11.46 -11.76 -5.79
CA ILE A 63 -11.86 -13.08 -6.29
C ILE A 63 -13.33 -13.06 -6.69
N THR A 64 -14.20 -12.66 -5.76
CA THR A 64 -15.64 -12.59 -6.01
C THR A 64 -16.26 -11.35 -5.39
N VAL A 65 -17.32 -10.86 -6.02
CA VAL A 65 -18.17 -9.81 -5.47
C VAL A 65 -19.59 -10.30 -5.49
N THR A 66 -20.20 -10.31 -4.31
CA THR A 66 -21.61 -10.65 -4.12
C THR A 66 -22.31 -9.44 -3.52
N ALA A 67 -23.52 -9.17 -4.01
CA ALA A 67 -24.44 -8.25 -3.35
C ALA A 67 -25.67 -9.02 -2.82
N SER A 68 -26.27 -8.51 -1.75
CA SER A 68 -27.50 -9.08 -1.17
C SER A 68 -28.49 -7.99 -0.78
N ASP A 69 -29.76 -8.37 -0.80
CA ASP A 69 -30.89 -7.54 -0.38
C ASP A 69 -31.33 -7.91 1.05
N PRO A 70 -31.39 -6.96 2.00
CA PRO A 70 -31.92 -7.18 3.35
C PRO A 70 -33.44 -7.32 3.38
N THR A 71 -34.12 -6.84 2.36
CA THR A 71 -35.57 -6.70 2.29
C THR A 71 -36.02 -7.14 0.91
N VAL A 72 -36.23 -8.45 0.73
CA VAL A 72 -36.65 -9.16 -0.50
C VAL A 72 -37.76 -8.45 -1.31
N THR A 73 -38.48 -7.51 -0.70
CA THR A 73 -39.54 -6.70 -1.28
C THR A 73 -39.06 -5.52 -2.15
N SER A 74 -37.83 -5.02 -2.00
CA SER A 74 -37.43 -3.71 -2.56
C SER A 74 -36.66 -3.77 -3.88
N HIS A 75 -36.34 -4.96 -4.42
CA HIS A 75 -35.55 -5.14 -5.66
C HIS A 75 -34.28 -4.26 -5.69
N ASN A 76 -33.62 -4.11 -4.54
CA ASN A 76 -32.48 -3.21 -4.36
C ASN A 76 -31.37 -3.96 -3.63
N VAL A 77 -30.12 -3.69 -3.98
CA VAL A 77 -28.97 -4.21 -3.23
C VAL A 77 -28.38 -3.13 -2.33
N ASN A 78 -28.02 -3.50 -1.10
CA ASN A 78 -27.28 -2.60 -0.21
C ASN A 78 -26.14 -3.29 0.55
N LYS A 79 -26.20 -4.61 0.74
CA LYS A 79 -25.16 -5.37 1.44
C LYS A 79 -24.19 -5.95 0.43
N TRP A 80 -22.91 -5.70 0.65
CA TRP A 80 -21.85 -6.15 -0.24
C TRP A 80 -20.89 -7.06 0.51
N GLU A 81 -20.49 -8.13 -0.17
CA GLU A 81 -19.47 -9.06 0.27
C GLU A 81 -18.46 -9.24 -0.86
N ILE A 82 -17.22 -8.81 -0.61
CA ILE A 82 -16.09 -8.98 -1.52
C ILE A 82 -15.17 -10.03 -0.92
N LEU A 83 -14.94 -11.12 -1.65
CA LEU A 83 -13.89 -12.05 -1.32
C LEU A 83 -12.59 -11.57 -1.95
N SER A 84 -11.57 -11.32 -1.13
CA SER A 84 -10.27 -10.90 -1.60
C SER A 84 -9.15 -11.70 -0.94
N ARG A 85 -8.03 -11.76 -1.65
CA ARG A 85 -6.77 -12.32 -1.17
C ARG A 85 -5.62 -11.43 -1.59
N LEU A 86 -4.45 -11.72 -1.07
CA LEU A 86 -3.25 -11.04 -1.51
C LEU A 86 -2.83 -11.56 -2.90
N ALA A 87 -2.46 -10.65 -3.82
CA ALA A 87 -2.00 -11.05 -5.15
C ALA A 87 -0.68 -11.83 -5.05
N PRO A 88 -0.37 -12.71 -6.03
CA PRO A 88 0.88 -13.47 -6.02
C PRO A 88 2.11 -12.55 -5.98
N GLY A 89 3.05 -12.84 -5.08
CA GLY A 89 4.28 -12.04 -4.94
C GLY A 89 4.11 -10.78 -4.08
N SER A 90 2.89 -10.45 -3.66
CA SER A 90 2.66 -9.25 -2.87
C SER A 90 3.08 -9.36 -1.41
N THR A 91 3.37 -8.20 -0.83
CA THR A 91 3.64 -8.00 0.59
C THR A 91 2.32 -7.77 1.33
N ALA A 92 2.34 -7.94 2.66
CA ALA A 92 1.16 -7.79 3.50
C ALA A 92 0.49 -6.42 3.34
N VAL A 93 -0.84 -6.38 3.32
CA VAL A 93 -1.62 -5.13 3.24
C VAL A 93 -2.33 -4.88 4.58
N ASN A 94 -2.18 -3.68 5.13
CA ASN A 94 -2.85 -3.28 6.36
C ASN A 94 -4.21 -2.65 6.06
N PHE A 95 -5.29 -3.24 6.58
CA PHE A 95 -6.65 -2.72 6.42
C PHE A 95 -6.90 -1.40 7.15
N ASN A 96 -6.25 -1.17 8.30
CA ASN A 96 -6.40 0.08 9.07
C ASN A 96 -5.98 1.32 8.26
N THR A 97 -5.09 1.15 7.28
CA THR A 97 -4.63 2.22 6.40
C THR A 97 -5.11 2.05 4.96
N THR A 98 -6.04 1.13 4.72
CA THR A 98 -6.64 0.90 3.41
C THR A 98 -7.99 1.61 3.37
N VAL A 99 -8.25 2.30 2.26
CA VAL A 99 -9.56 2.92 2.00
C VAL A 99 -10.19 2.19 0.83
N ILE A 100 -11.48 1.89 0.94
CA ILE A 100 -12.26 1.31 -0.16
C ILE A 100 -13.25 2.35 -0.63
N THR A 101 -13.20 2.73 -1.90
CA THR A 101 -14.21 3.62 -2.49
C THR A 101 -15.19 2.83 -3.32
N VAL A 102 -16.47 3.13 -3.14
CA VAL A 102 -17.57 2.54 -3.92
C VAL A 102 -18.32 3.68 -4.59
N ASP A 103 -18.11 3.80 -5.88
CA ASP A 103 -18.75 4.82 -6.71
C ASP A 103 -19.94 4.20 -7.43
N THR A 104 -21.09 4.79 -7.19
CA THR A 104 -22.36 4.42 -7.81
C THR A 104 -22.86 5.59 -8.65
N ARG A 105 -23.95 5.41 -9.42
CA ARG A 105 -24.52 6.51 -10.21
C ARG A 105 -24.99 7.70 -9.36
N SER A 106 -25.46 7.42 -8.14
CA SER A 106 -26.15 8.42 -7.31
C SER A 106 -25.32 8.92 -6.13
N ALA A 107 -24.31 8.17 -5.70
CA ALA A 107 -23.48 8.49 -4.54
C ALA A 107 -22.11 7.80 -4.61
N SER A 108 -21.13 8.41 -3.95
CA SER A 108 -19.81 7.84 -3.71
C SER A 108 -19.63 7.58 -2.21
N TYR A 109 -19.18 6.38 -1.86
CA TYR A 109 -18.92 5.96 -0.49
C TYR A 109 -17.43 5.76 -0.29
N SER A 110 -16.86 6.36 0.75
CA SER A 110 -15.48 6.10 1.18
C SER A 110 -15.54 5.31 2.48
N LEU A 111 -15.04 4.08 2.45
CA LEU A 111 -15.13 3.12 3.53
C LEU A 111 -13.81 3.01 4.28
N ILE A 112 -13.88 3.10 5.60
CA ILE A 112 -12.74 2.96 6.51
C ILE A 112 -12.87 1.64 7.28
N TYR A 113 -11.74 1.03 7.62
CA TYR A 113 -11.72 -0.22 8.34
C TYR A 113 -12.23 -0.07 9.78
N ASN A 114 -13.28 -0.81 10.12
CA ASN A 114 -13.87 -0.87 11.45
C ASN A 114 -13.69 -2.27 12.07
N GLY A 115 -12.44 -2.73 12.09
CA GLY A 115 -12.04 -3.96 12.77
C GLY A 115 -12.42 -5.26 12.05
N SER A 116 -12.20 -6.38 12.75
CA SER A 116 -12.61 -7.71 12.31
C SER A 116 -13.77 -8.17 13.18
N VAL A 117 -14.90 -8.48 12.54
CA VAL A 117 -16.09 -9.06 13.19
C VAL A 117 -16.26 -10.53 12.81
N LEU A 118 -17.05 -11.23 13.62
CA LEU A 118 -17.49 -12.60 13.36
C LEU A 118 -18.18 -12.73 11.99
N ASP A 119 -18.07 -13.90 11.35
CA ASP A 119 -18.72 -14.16 10.07
C ASP A 119 -20.24 -13.99 10.19
N GLY A 120 -20.81 -13.10 9.37
CA GLY A 120 -22.24 -12.80 9.31
C GLY A 120 -22.60 -11.39 9.81
N VAL A 121 -21.68 -10.71 10.49
CA VAL A 121 -21.87 -9.31 10.90
C VAL A 121 -21.48 -8.38 9.75
N LEU A 122 -22.30 -7.35 9.52
CA LEU A 122 -22.08 -6.31 8.51
C LEU A 122 -21.60 -5.03 9.18
N ALA A 123 -21.01 -4.13 8.39
CA ALA A 123 -20.68 -2.79 8.85
C ALA A 123 -21.95 -2.06 9.33
N SER A 124 -21.88 -1.45 10.53
CA SER A 124 -22.98 -0.72 11.15
C SER A 124 -23.28 0.62 10.45
N SER A 125 -22.35 1.11 9.63
CA SER A 125 -22.40 2.40 8.93
C SER A 125 -22.07 2.23 7.44
N THR A 126 -22.58 3.13 6.60
CA THR A 126 -22.23 3.23 5.16
C THR A 126 -20.86 3.84 4.90
N ALA A 127 -20.14 4.24 5.95
CA ALA A 127 -18.77 4.77 5.88
C ALA A 127 -17.71 3.76 6.35
N ASP A 128 -18.13 2.55 6.74
CA ASP A 128 -17.25 1.55 7.32
C ASP A 128 -17.24 0.28 6.46
N PHE A 129 -16.10 -0.40 6.44
CA PHE A 129 -16.03 -1.79 6.02
C PHE A 129 -15.44 -2.64 7.13
N VAL A 130 -15.81 -3.91 7.12
CA VAL A 130 -15.35 -4.88 8.09
C VAL A 130 -14.73 -6.06 7.36
N ALA A 131 -13.61 -6.57 7.83
CA ALA A 131 -12.96 -7.73 7.24
C ALA A 131 -13.14 -8.96 8.13
N THR A 132 -13.63 -10.06 7.58
CA THR A 132 -13.68 -11.36 8.25
C THR A 132 -12.77 -12.34 7.53
N TYR A 133 -11.92 -13.06 8.27
CA TYR A 133 -11.03 -14.06 7.68
C TYR A 133 -11.81 -15.34 7.35
N ALA A 134 -12.01 -15.62 6.07
CA ALA A 134 -12.60 -16.88 5.60
C ALA A 134 -11.60 -18.04 5.70
N LYS A 135 -10.31 -17.74 5.47
CA LYS A 135 -9.20 -18.66 5.71
C LYS A 135 -8.02 -17.89 6.27
N GLN A 136 -7.44 -18.45 7.32
CA GLN A 136 -6.24 -17.92 7.96
C GLN A 136 -5.04 -18.76 7.53
N GLY A 137 -3.99 -18.09 7.09
CA GLY A 137 -2.67 -18.63 6.84
C GLY A 137 -1.85 -18.74 8.12
N PRO A 138 -0.61 -19.24 8.01
CA PRO A 138 0.24 -19.50 9.18
C PRO A 138 0.72 -18.23 9.91
N ASN A 139 0.70 -17.07 9.24
CA ASN A 139 1.15 -15.78 9.79
C ASN A 139 -0.02 -14.78 9.87
N GLN A 140 -1.21 -15.24 10.25
CA GLN A 140 -2.37 -14.36 10.34
C GLN A 140 -2.19 -13.33 11.46
N GLU A 141 -2.46 -12.07 11.13
CA GLU A 141 -2.49 -10.94 12.07
C GLU A 141 -3.79 -10.17 11.88
N ASN A 142 -4.42 -9.74 12.97
CA ASN A 142 -5.70 -9.03 12.89
C ASN A 142 -5.53 -7.65 12.22
N GLY A 143 -6.36 -7.37 11.22
CA GLY A 143 -6.28 -6.11 10.45
C GLY A 143 -5.21 -6.12 9.36
N TYR A 144 -4.54 -7.24 9.13
CA TYR A 144 -3.61 -7.43 8.01
C TYR A 144 -4.09 -8.54 7.07
N LEU A 145 -3.78 -8.37 5.80
CA LEU A 145 -3.93 -9.40 4.77
C LEU A 145 -2.57 -9.99 4.45
N ASN A 146 -2.25 -11.15 5.02
CA ASN A 146 -0.98 -11.83 4.80
C ASN A 146 -1.09 -12.90 3.72
N ARG A 147 0.05 -13.42 3.28
CA ARG A 147 0.11 -14.49 2.28
C ARG A 147 -0.58 -15.74 2.81
N GLY A 148 -1.54 -16.25 2.03
CA GLY A 148 -2.33 -17.43 2.38
C GLY A 148 -3.63 -17.11 3.10
N ASP A 149 -3.85 -15.85 3.47
CA ASP A 149 -5.13 -15.40 4.00
C ASP A 149 -6.13 -15.16 2.86
N VAL A 150 -7.39 -15.48 3.13
CA VAL A 150 -8.53 -15.09 2.32
C VAL A 150 -9.51 -14.36 3.22
N VAL A 151 -9.86 -13.14 2.85
CA VAL A 151 -10.77 -12.30 3.63
C VAL A 151 -12.06 -12.04 2.88
N LYS A 152 -13.14 -11.92 3.64
CA LYS A 152 -14.42 -11.38 3.19
C LYS A 152 -14.49 -9.95 3.71
N ILE A 153 -14.47 -8.99 2.80
CA ILE A 153 -14.72 -7.59 3.08
C ILE A 153 -16.23 -7.36 2.97
N LYS A 154 -16.84 -6.87 4.04
CA LYS A 154 -18.27 -6.64 4.14
C LYS A 154 -18.55 -5.18 4.43
N PHE A 155 -19.46 -4.59 3.68
CA PHE A 155 -19.90 -3.22 3.87
C PHE A 155 -21.35 -3.06 3.44
N ASN A 156 -21.95 -1.97 3.87
CA ASN A 156 -23.30 -1.58 3.48
C ASN A 156 -23.22 -0.29 2.68
N THR A 157 -24.07 -0.15 1.67
CA THR A 157 -24.24 1.06 0.88
C THR A 157 -25.65 1.61 1.06
N GLY A 158 -25.95 2.72 0.39
CA GLY A 158 -27.35 3.06 0.11
C GLY A 158 -28.02 2.00 -0.76
N GLN A 159 -29.33 2.14 -0.95
CA GLN A 159 -30.09 1.30 -1.87
C GLN A 159 -29.62 1.54 -3.30
N ILE A 160 -29.12 0.50 -3.96
CA ILE A 160 -28.74 0.52 -5.37
C ILE A 160 -29.73 -0.32 -6.15
N SER A 161 -30.33 0.29 -7.17
CA SER A 161 -31.31 -0.35 -8.02
C SER A 161 -30.68 -1.19 -9.14
N GLU A 162 -31.54 -1.88 -9.87
CA GLU A 162 -31.21 -2.69 -11.05
C GLU A 162 -30.53 -1.88 -12.16
N ASN A 163 -29.75 -2.58 -12.99
CA ASN A 163 -29.06 -2.04 -14.16
C ASN A 163 -28.20 -0.79 -13.90
N GLN A 164 -27.51 -0.74 -12.77
CA GLN A 164 -26.67 0.38 -12.37
C GLN A 164 -25.17 0.00 -12.40
N PRO A 165 -24.31 0.79 -13.06
CA PRO A 165 -22.88 0.58 -13.00
C PRO A 165 -22.33 0.98 -11.63
N ILE A 166 -21.36 0.20 -11.15
CA ILE A 166 -20.69 0.39 -9.87
C ILE A 166 -19.20 0.20 -10.09
N ARG A 167 -18.41 1.09 -9.50
CA ARG A 167 -16.95 0.98 -9.47
C ARG A 167 -16.51 0.82 -8.03
N ILE A 168 -15.64 -0.16 -7.80
CA ILE A 168 -15.07 -0.41 -6.47
C ILE A 168 -13.56 -0.31 -6.60
N ASN A 169 -12.96 0.56 -5.79
CA ASN A 169 -11.52 0.75 -5.71
C ASN A 169 -11.04 0.35 -4.31
N ILE A 170 -10.08 -0.55 -4.24
CA ILE A 170 -9.35 -0.86 -3.01
C ILE A 170 -8.01 -0.14 -3.09
N ILE A 171 -7.81 0.81 -2.19
CA ILE A 171 -6.67 1.72 -2.17
C ILE A 171 -5.87 1.43 -0.89
N PRO A 172 -4.83 0.58 -0.95
CA PRO A 172 -3.92 0.41 0.17
C PRO A 172 -3.04 1.65 0.34
N ARG A 173 -2.48 1.85 1.54
CA ARG A 173 -1.52 2.94 1.81
C ARG A 173 -0.28 2.89 0.91
N VAL A 174 0.20 1.69 0.64
CA VAL A 174 1.34 1.39 -0.21
C VAL A 174 0.94 0.22 -1.08
N GLY A 175 1.23 0.32 -2.38
CA GLY A 175 0.87 -0.72 -3.33
C GLY A 175 0.07 -0.21 -4.53
N VAL A 176 -0.40 -1.18 -5.31
CA VAL A 176 -1.22 -0.98 -6.49
C VAL A 176 -2.69 -0.88 -6.09
N ILE A 177 -3.37 0.14 -6.63
CA ILE A 177 -4.82 0.28 -6.49
C ILE A 177 -5.50 -0.80 -7.31
N THR A 178 -6.41 -1.53 -6.67
CA THR A 178 -7.21 -2.56 -7.33
C THR A 178 -8.58 -2.01 -7.63
N GLN A 179 -8.93 -1.90 -8.90
CA GLN A 179 -10.22 -1.40 -9.35
C GLN A 179 -10.98 -2.48 -10.10
N ILE A 180 -12.27 -2.59 -9.81
CA ILE A 180 -13.22 -3.39 -10.59
C ILE A 180 -14.44 -2.54 -10.94
N GLN A 181 -14.99 -2.79 -12.12
CA GLN A 181 -16.25 -2.21 -12.56
C GLN A 181 -17.24 -3.34 -12.84
N LEU A 182 -18.43 -3.21 -12.29
CA LEU A 182 -19.52 -4.17 -12.42
C LEU A 182 -20.85 -3.44 -12.64
N VAL A 183 -21.88 -4.19 -13.03
CA VAL A 183 -23.23 -3.66 -13.24
C VAL A 183 -24.21 -4.59 -12.52
N THR A 184 -25.18 -4.02 -11.80
CA THR A 184 -26.27 -4.83 -11.22
C THR A 184 -27.15 -5.40 -12.34
N PRO A 185 -27.70 -6.62 -12.21
CA PRO A 185 -28.59 -7.20 -13.22
C PRO A 185 -29.82 -6.35 -13.46
N GLY A 186 -30.47 -6.57 -14.61
CA GLY A 186 -31.72 -5.88 -14.97
C GLY A 186 -32.95 -6.36 -14.20
N THR A 187 -32.84 -7.44 -13.43
CA THR A 187 -33.85 -7.90 -12.46
C THR A 187 -33.15 -8.54 -11.26
N LEU A 188 -33.56 -8.20 -10.04
CA LEU A 188 -33.04 -8.76 -8.78
C LEU A 188 -34.11 -9.67 -8.17
N VAL A 189 -34.15 -10.93 -8.63
CA VAL A 189 -35.12 -11.94 -8.15
C VAL A 189 -34.58 -12.71 -6.95
N ASP A 190 -33.26 -12.97 -6.93
CA ASP A 190 -32.61 -13.69 -5.83
C ASP A 190 -32.13 -12.73 -4.73
N PRO A 191 -32.27 -13.11 -3.44
CA PRO A 191 -31.83 -12.28 -2.32
C PRO A 191 -30.30 -12.10 -2.25
N ARG A 192 -29.54 -12.92 -2.99
CA ARG A 192 -28.08 -12.87 -3.09
C ARG A 192 -27.68 -13.07 -4.55
N VAL A 193 -26.93 -12.13 -5.10
CA VAL A 193 -26.51 -12.13 -6.50
C VAL A 193 -24.99 -12.04 -6.59
N LEU A 194 -24.40 -12.93 -7.40
CA LEU A 194 -22.99 -12.87 -7.77
C LEU A 194 -22.81 -11.86 -8.90
N LEU A 195 -21.97 -10.85 -8.68
CA LEU A 195 -21.70 -9.77 -9.63
C LEU A 195 -20.32 -9.89 -10.28
N TRP A 196 -19.40 -10.58 -9.62
CA TRP A 196 -18.06 -10.85 -10.14
C TRP A 196 -17.55 -12.23 -9.67
N PRO A 197 -16.86 -13.01 -10.53
CA PRO A 197 -16.68 -12.77 -11.97
C PRO A 197 -18.02 -12.78 -12.70
N THR A 198 -18.15 -11.98 -13.77
CA THR A 198 -19.37 -11.99 -14.56
C THR A 198 -19.53 -13.38 -15.17
N SER A 199 -20.58 -14.08 -14.77
CA SER A 199 -20.93 -15.36 -15.38
C SER A 199 -21.30 -15.09 -16.83
N SER A 200 -20.36 -15.30 -17.75
CA SER A 200 -20.67 -15.41 -19.18
C SER A 200 -21.29 -16.78 -19.41
N VAL A 201 -22.56 -16.92 -19.04
CA VAL A 201 -23.36 -18.04 -19.51
C VAL A 201 -24.25 -17.48 -20.62
N VAL A 202 -23.92 -17.95 -21.83
CA VAL A 202 -24.67 -17.86 -23.08
C VAL A 202 -26.12 -18.26 -22.87
#